data_AF-A0A4U9WIQ7-F1
#
_entry.id   AF-A0A4U9WIQ7-F1
#
_cell.length_a   1.000
_cell.length_b   1.000
_cell.length_c   1.000
_cell.angle_alpha   90.00
_cell.angle_beta   90.00
_cell.angle_gamma   90.00
#
_symmetry.space_group_name_H-M   'P 1'
#
loop_
_entity.id
_entity.type
_entity.pdbx_description
1 polymer ?
#
loop_
_entity_poly.entity_id
_entity_poly.type
_entity_poly.pdbx_seq_one_letter_code
_entity_poly.pdbx_strand_id
1 'polypeptide(L)'
;MLSGHELDVIAIIGIILLIGIVKKNAIMMIDFALAAEREQGMTPYDAIYQACLLRFRPILMTTLAALLGALPLMLSTGVGAELRRPLGVCMVGGLVMSQILTLFTTPVIYLLFDKLARNTRRQPEPQELS
;
A
#
# COMPACT_ATOMS: atom_id res chain seq x y z
N MET A 1 -7.82 -17.65 15.27
CA MET A 1 -8.99 -18.19 16.00
C MET A 1 -10.35 -17.96 15.31
N LEU A 2 -10.47 -17.22 14.19
CA LEU A 2 -11.75 -17.10 13.46
C LEU A 2 -11.95 -18.13 12.31
N SER A 3 -10.96 -18.95 11.96
CA SER A 3 -11.07 -19.94 10.86
C SER A 3 -10.43 -21.31 11.16
N GLY A 4 -10.10 -21.63 12.42
CA GLY A 4 -9.58 -22.96 12.80
C GLY A 4 -8.22 -23.40 12.22
N HIS A 5 -7.59 -22.62 11.33
CA HIS A 5 -6.27 -22.96 10.78
C HIS A 5 -5.14 -22.50 11.70
N GLU A 6 -4.25 -23.43 12.03
CA GLU A 6 -2.96 -23.13 12.67
C GLU A 6 -2.13 -22.21 11.77
N LEU A 7 -1.30 -21.36 12.37
CA LEU A 7 -0.31 -20.54 11.66
C LEU A 7 0.77 -21.47 11.09
N ASP A 8 0.44 -22.11 9.97
CA ASP A 8 1.33 -23.01 9.26
C ASP A 8 2.27 -22.21 8.34
N VAL A 9 3.38 -22.82 7.90
CA VAL A 9 4.41 -22.24 7.02
C VAL A 9 3.80 -21.57 5.78
N ILE A 10 2.71 -22.14 5.30
CA ILE A 10 1.91 -21.70 4.17
C ILE A 10 1.27 -20.33 4.41
N ALA A 11 0.73 -20.09 5.60
CA ALA A 11 0.16 -18.79 5.98
C ALA A 11 1.24 -17.71 6.06
N ILE A 12 2.45 -18.08 6.52
CA ILE A 12 3.61 -17.18 6.56
C ILE A 12 4.04 -16.77 5.15
N ILE A 13 4.09 -17.72 4.20
CA ILE A 13 4.38 -17.41 2.78
C ILE A 13 3.34 -16.42 2.24
N GLY A 14 2.06 -16.63 2.55
CA GLY A 14 0.99 -15.70 2.18
C GLY A 14 1.22 -14.29 2.71
N ILE A 15 1.61 -14.15 3.98
CA ILE A 15 1.93 -12.85 4.59
C ILE A 15 3.13 -12.19 3.91
N ILE A 16 4.20 -12.93 3.64
CA ILE A 16 5.41 -12.39 2.97
C ILE A 16 5.05 -11.87 1.57
N LEU A 17 4.25 -12.62 0.82
CA LEU A 17 3.78 -12.22 -0.52
C LEU A 17 2.92 -10.94 -0.44
N LEU A 18 2.01 -10.88 0.53
CA LEU A 18 1.18 -9.70 0.79
C LEU A 18 2.01 -8.45 1.08
N ILE A 19 3.02 -8.57 1.94
CA ILE A 19 3.95 -7.47 2.25
C ILE A 19 4.59 -6.96 0.96
N GLY A 20 5.04 -7.85 0.07
CA GLY A 20 5.65 -7.46 -1.21
C GLY A 20 4.70 -6.68 -2.12
N ILE A 21 3.47 -7.17 -2.30
CA ILE A 21 2.46 -6.56 -3.18
C ILE A 21 2.08 -5.17 -2.65
N VAL A 22 1.75 -5.09 -1.36
CA VAL A 22 1.29 -3.86 -0.72
C VAL A 22 2.41 -2.83 -0.67
N LYS A 23 3.62 -3.23 -0.23
CA LYS A 23 4.78 -2.33 -0.10
C LYS A 23 5.20 -1.76 -1.44
N LYS A 24 5.18 -2.55 -2.53
CA LYS A 24 5.49 -2.06 -3.87
C LYS A 24 4.56 -0.90 -4.25
N ASN A 25 3.25 -1.06 -4.05
CA ASN A 25 2.28 -0.03 -4.37
C ASN A 25 2.47 1.25 -3.53
N ALA A 26 2.85 1.12 -2.26
CA ALA A 26 3.15 2.23 -1.36
C ALA A 26 4.44 2.98 -1.74
N ILE A 27 5.55 2.25 -1.91
CA ILE A 27 6.86 2.82 -2.28
C ILE A 27 6.72 3.65 -3.53
N MET A 28 6.14 3.05 -4.57
CA MET A 28 5.99 3.74 -5.83
C MET A 28 5.15 5.03 -5.63
N MET A 29 4.19 5.09 -4.68
CA MET A 29 3.25 6.23 -4.52
C MET A 29 4.01 7.42 -3.94
N ILE A 30 4.83 7.15 -2.95
CA ILE A 30 5.76 8.11 -2.38
C ILE A 30 6.77 8.56 -3.43
N ASP A 31 7.33 7.64 -4.22
CA ASP A 31 8.27 8.00 -5.29
C ASP A 31 7.64 8.97 -6.30
N PHE A 32 6.37 8.76 -6.67
CA PHE A 32 5.67 9.66 -7.59
C PHE A 32 5.40 11.02 -6.95
N ALA A 33 4.98 11.05 -5.69
CA ALA A 33 4.78 12.31 -4.96
C ALA A 33 6.09 13.10 -4.85
N LEU A 34 7.19 12.43 -4.51
CA LEU A 34 8.50 13.05 -4.39
C LEU A 34 9.04 13.53 -5.75
N ALA A 35 8.79 12.79 -6.83
CA ALA A 35 9.12 13.22 -8.18
C ALA A 35 8.31 14.46 -8.58
N ALA A 36 7.00 14.49 -8.33
CA ALA A 36 6.15 15.64 -8.61
C ALA A 36 6.56 16.90 -7.81
N GLU A 37 6.96 16.73 -6.54
CA GLU A 37 7.48 17.84 -5.72
C GLU A 37 8.79 18.40 -6.28
N ARG A 38 9.73 17.54 -6.68
CA ARG A 38 11.07 17.95 -7.15
C ARG A 38 11.11 18.45 -8.59
N GLU A 39 10.41 17.77 -9.49
CA GLU A 39 10.47 18.04 -10.94
C GLU A 39 9.45 19.09 -11.36
N GLN A 40 8.26 19.11 -10.73
CA GLN A 40 7.16 19.99 -11.09
C GLN A 40 6.96 21.13 -10.08
N GLY A 41 7.73 21.16 -8.98
CA GLY A 41 7.62 22.18 -7.94
C GLY A 41 6.27 22.18 -7.21
N MET A 42 5.52 21.06 -7.28
CA MET A 42 4.19 20.96 -6.68
C MET A 42 4.27 21.03 -5.16
N THR A 43 3.20 21.55 -4.54
CA THR A 43 3.10 21.47 -3.09
C THR A 43 3.01 19.99 -2.66
N PRO A 44 3.53 19.61 -1.47
CA PRO A 44 3.44 18.24 -0.97
C PRO A 44 2.01 17.69 -0.94
N TYR A 45 1.02 18.57 -0.75
CA TYR A 45 -0.39 18.22 -0.77
C TYR A 45 -0.89 17.86 -2.18
N ASP A 46 -0.58 18.69 -3.17
CA ASP A 46 -1.00 18.44 -4.55
C ASP A 46 -0.27 17.22 -5.15
N ALA A 47 1.02 17.08 -4.84
CA ALA A 47 1.85 15.97 -5.29
C ALA A 47 1.33 14.62 -4.80
N ILE A 48 1.03 14.47 -3.50
CA ILE A 48 0.51 13.22 -2.96
C ILE A 48 -0.91 12.94 -3.45
N TYR A 49 -1.75 13.98 -3.61
CA TYR A 49 -3.10 13.84 -4.14
C TYR A 49 -3.09 13.30 -5.57
N GLN A 50 -2.24 13.87 -6.44
CA GLN A 50 -2.09 13.39 -7.81
C GLN A 50 -1.49 11.98 -7.86
N ALA A 51 -0.52 11.68 -6.99
CA ALA A 51 0.03 10.32 -6.84
C ALA A 51 -1.05 9.30 -6.48
N CYS A 52 -1.96 9.64 -5.56
CA CYS A 52 -3.08 8.78 -5.17
C CYS A 52 -4.01 8.50 -6.36
N LEU A 53 -4.38 9.52 -7.14
CA LEU A 53 -5.26 9.37 -8.31
C LEU A 53 -4.64 8.47 -9.39
N LEU A 54 -3.38 8.70 -9.72
CA LEU A 54 -2.68 7.92 -10.74
C LEU A 54 -2.49 6.46 -10.32
N ARG A 55 -2.43 6.20 -9.02
CA ARG A 55 -2.22 4.85 -8.48
C ARG A 55 -3.48 4.10 -8.13
N PHE A 56 -4.60 4.79 -8.00
CA PHE A 56 -5.88 4.14 -7.76
C PHE A 56 -6.17 3.05 -8.81
N ARG A 57 -5.95 3.35 -10.10
CA ARG A 57 -6.15 2.38 -11.20
C ARG A 57 -5.20 1.16 -11.09
N PRO A 58 -3.86 1.33 -11.00
CA PRO A 58 -2.94 0.23 -10.74
C PRO A 58 -3.22 -0.58 -9.47
N ILE A 59 -3.56 0.06 -8.36
CA ILE A 59 -3.85 -0.62 -7.09
C ILE A 59 -5.05 -1.55 -7.28
N LEU A 60 -6.15 -1.04 -7.81
CA LEU A 60 -7.33 -1.85 -8.13
C LEU A 60 -7.00 -2.99 -9.10
N MET A 61 -6.19 -2.74 -10.13
CA MET A 61 -5.78 -3.78 -11.08
C MET A 61 -5.05 -4.93 -10.38
N THR A 62 -4.10 -4.62 -9.49
CA THR A 62 -3.37 -5.65 -8.74
C THR A 62 -4.26 -6.40 -7.75
N THR A 63 -5.14 -5.68 -7.04
CA THR A 63 -6.07 -6.29 -6.08
C THR A 63 -7.05 -7.22 -6.79
N LEU A 64 -7.64 -6.78 -7.91
CA LEU A 64 -8.57 -7.61 -8.69
C LEU A 64 -7.88 -8.84 -9.27
N ALA A 65 -6.68 -8.71 -9.83
CA ALA A 65 -5.93 -9.85 -10.35
C ALA A 65 -5.62 -10.88 -9.25
N ALA A 66 -5.17 -10.41 -8.08
CA ALA A 66 -4.89 -11.29 -6.95
C ALA A 66 -6.16 -11.96 -6.40
N LEU A 67 -7.26 -11.23 -6.30
CA LEU A 67 -8.56 -11.77 -5.89
C LEU A 67 -9.06 -12.86 -6.84
N LEU A 68 -9.02 -12.60 -8.15
CA LEU A 68 -9.44 -13.56 -9.16
C LEU A 68 -8.54 -14.81 -9.20
N GLY A 69 -7.24 -14.65 -8.94
CA GLY A 69 -6.31 -15.78 -8.81
C GLY A 69 -6.48 -16.58 -7.51
N ALA A 70 -6.84 -15.92 -6.41
CA ALA A 70 -7.05 -16.54 -5.11
C ALA A 70 -8.44 -17.20 -4.97
N LEU A 71 -9.43 -16.75 -5.74
CA LEU A 71 -10.78 -17.29 -5.74
C LEU A 71 -10.85 -18.82 -6.02
N PRO A 72 -10.23 -19.35 -7.10
CA PRO A 72 -10.22 -20.78 -7.34
C PRO A 72 -9.40 -21.57 -6.29
N LEU A 73 -8.37 -20.96 -5.70
CA LEU A 73 -7.59 -21.57 -4.61
C LEU A 73 -8.46 -21.77 -3.36
N MET A 74 -9.26 -20.76 -3.01
CA MET A 74 -10.17 -20.77 -1.86
C MET A 74 -11.33 -21.78 -2.05
N LEU A 75 -11.83 -21.93 -3.26
CA LEU A 75 -12.93 -22.85 -3.58
C LEU A 75 -12.46 -24.28 -3.91
N SER A 76 -11.16 -24.52 -4.03
CA SER A 76 -10.64 -25.85 -4.37
C SER A 76 -10.98 -26.90 -3.30
N THR A 77 -11.43 -28.06 -3.75
CA THR A 77 -11.85 -29.22 -2.92
C THR A 77 -11.03 -30.48 -3.20
N GLY A 78 -10.00 -30.41 -4.04
CA GLY A 78 -9.17 -31.56 -4.44
C GLY A 78 -7.98 -31.85 -3.51
N VAL A 79 -7.12 -32.78 -3.94
CA VAL A 79 -5.88 -33.15 -3.22
C VAL A 79 -4.99 -31.91 -3.06
N GLY A 80 -4.58 -31.61 -1.82
CA GLY A 80 -3.82 -30.40 -1.48
C GLY A 80 -4.67 -29.15 -1.21
N ALA A 81 -6.01 -29.27 -1.13
CA ALA A 81 -6.90 -28.17 -0.73
C ALA A 81 -6.62 -27.65 0.69
N GLU A 82 -6.16 -28.53 1.59
CA GLU A 82 -5.70 -28.21 2.95
C GLU A 82 -4.60 -27.12 2.94
N LEU A 83 -3.73 -27.10 1.92
CA LEU A 83 -2.69 -26.09 1.75
C LEU A 83 -3.18 -24.85 0.97
N ARG A 84 -4.02 -25.05 -0.05
CA ARG A 84 -4.42 -23.98 -0.98
C ARG A 84 -5.47 -23.04 -0.39
N ARG A 85 -6.40 -23.57 0.41
CA ARG A 85 -7.45 -22.79 1.07
C ARG A 85 -6.92 -21.73 2.02
N PRO A 86 -6.07 -22.05 3.02
CA PRO A 86 -5.56 -21.03 3.95
C PRO A 86 -4.76 -19.94 3.22
N LEU A 87 -3.99 -20.29 2.19
CA LEU A 87 -3.32 -19.32 1.32
C LEU A 87 -4.30 -18.36 0.63
N GLY A 88 -5.36 -18.90 0.01
CA GLY A 88 -6.37 -18.11 -0.67
C GLY A 88 -7.09 -17.15 0.27
N VAL A 89 -7.51 -17.64 1.45
CA VAL A 89 -8.20 -16.83 2.46
C VAL A 89 -7.29 -15.73 3.01
N CYS A 90 -6.04 -16.06 3.37
CA CYS A 90 -5.07 -15.07 3.84
C CYS A 90 -4.78 -14.01 2.77
N MET A 91 -4.62 -14.39 1.50
CA MET A 91 -4.39 -13.44 0.42
C MET A 91 -5.59 -12.52 0.20
N VAL A 92 -6.81 -13.06 0.08
CA VAL A 92 -8.01 -12.25 -0.17
C VAL A 92 -8.26 -11.26 0.96
N GLY A 93 -8.31 -11.75 2.20
CA GLY A 93 -8.58 -10.90 3.36
C GLY A 93 -7.44 -9.92 3.62
N GLY A 94 -6.20 -10.42 3.59
CA GLY A 94 -5.01 -9.63 3.87
C GLY A 94 -4.76 -8.54 2.84
N LEU A 95 -4.97 -8.82 1.55
CA LEU A 95 -4.72 -7.85 0.48
C LEU A 95 -5.77 -6.76 0.50
N VAL A 96 -7.07 -7.07 0.65
CA VAL A 96 -8.12 -6.04 0.74
C VAL A 96 -7.89 -5.13 1.95
N MET A 97 -7.70 -5.69 3.14
CA MET A 97 -7.51 -4.86 4.35
C MET A 97 -6.22 -4.06 4.31
N SER A 98 -5.09 -4.70 3.96
CA SER A 98 -3.79 -4.02 3.93
C SER A 98 -3.74 -2.93 2.87
N GLN A 99 -4.40 -3.12 1.72
CA GLN A 99 -4.39 -2.14 0.65
C GLN A 99 -5.20 -0.90 1.02
N ILE A 100 -6.36 -1.08 1.64
CA ILE A 100 -7.17 0.03 2.17
C ILE A 100 -6.35 0.78 3.23
N LEU A 101 -5.83 0.06 4.23
CA LEU A 101 -5.07 0.68 5.31
C LEU A 101 -3.87 1.47 4.78
N THR A 102 -3.15 0.92 3.81
CA THR A 102 -1.99 1.56 3.19
C THR A 102 -2.39 2.80 2.39
N LEU A 103 -3.42 2.71 1.54
CA LEU A 103 -3.86 3.82 0.69
C LEU A 103 -4.31 5.03 1.51
N PHE A 104 -4.87 4.81 2.70
CA PHE A 104 -5.21 5.90 3.63
C PHE A 104 -4.05 6.35 4.52
N THR A 105 -3.26 5.40 5.04
CA THR A 105 -2.20 5.71 6.01
C THR A 105 -1.00 6.38 5.36
N THR A 106 -0.60 5.94 4.16
CA THR A 106 0.57 6.49 3.44
C THR A 106 0.46 8.01 3.15
N PRO A 107 -0.63 8.53 2.57
CA PRO A 107 -0.73 9.97 2.31
C PRO A 107 -0.82 10.79 3.60
N VAL A 108 -1.51 10.28 4.63
CA VAL A 108 -1.61 10.94 5.94
C VAL A 108 -0.24 11.05 6.60
N ILE A 109 0.52 9.96 6.62
CA ILE A 109 1.88 9.95 7.19
C ILE A 109 2.80 10.88 6.40
N TYR A 110 2.75 10.86 5.06
CA TYR A 110 3.56 11.74 4.22
C TYR A 110 3.31 13.22 4.54
N LEU A 111 2.04 13.65 4.62
CA LEU A 111 1.68 15.02 4.97
C LEU A 111 2.06 15.38 6.42
N LEU A 112 1.98 14.43 7.34
CA LEU A 112 2.39 14.62 8.73
C LEU A 112 3.90 14.88 8.82
N PHE A 113 4.71 14.08 8.12
CA PHE A 113 6.16 14.24 8.05
C PHE A 113 6.55 15.55 7.38
N ASP A 114 5.89 15.92 6.29
CA ASP A 114 6.14 17.20 5.64
C ASP A 114 5.79 18.39 6.57
N LYS A 115 4.67 18.34 7.29
CA LYS A 115 4.31 19.37 8.28
C LYS A 115 5.35 19.47 9.40
N LEU A 116 5.87 18.33 9.87
CA LEU A 116 6.92 18.28 10.89
C LEU A 116 8.25 18.81 10.34
N ALA A 117 8.61 18.46 9.11
CA ALA A 117 9.80 18.95 8.42
C ALA A 117 9.75 20.47 8.24
N ARG A 118 8.62 21.03 7.81
CA ARG A 118 8.41 22.48 7.68
C ARG A 118 8.50 23.21 9.02
N ASN A 119 8.02 22.60 10.11
CA ASN A 119 8.12 23.20 11.44
C ASN A 119 9.57 23.21 11.98
N THR A 120 10.37 22.20 11.63
CA THR A 120 11.80 22.12 11.96
C THR A 120 12.66 23.03 11.06
N ARG A 121 12.20 23.33 9.84
CA ARG A 121 12.90 24.18 8.86
C ARG A 121 12.51 25.66 8.89
N ARG A 122 11.83 26.14 9.95
CA ARG A 122 11.70 27.58 10.24
C ARG A 122 13.09 28.16 10.57
N GLN A 123 13.91 28.35 9.54
CA GLN A 123 15.01 29.31 9.50
C GLN A 123 14.51 30.55 8.74
N PRO A 124 14.93 31.75 9.18
CA PRO A 124 14.22 33.00 8.98
C PRO A 124 14.25 33.47 7.52
N GLU A 125 13.15 34.07 7.07
CA GLU A 125 13.11 34.85 5.83
C GLU A 125 14.21 35.93 5.87
N PRO A 126 15.12 35.98 4.89
CA PRO A 126 15.92 37.18 4.67
C PRO A 126 14.95 38.28 4.21
N GLN A 127 14.73 39.23 5.13
CA GLN A 127 14.07 40.51 4.88
C GLN A 127 14.58 41.16 3.60
N GLU A 128 13.63 41.68 2.84
CA GLU A 128 13.80 42.45 1.62
C GLU A 128 14.88 43.53 1.76
N LEU A 129 15.81 43.57 0.79
CA LEU A 129 16.71 44.70 0.56
C LEU A 129 16.19 45.47 -0.66
N SER A 130 15.49 46.58 -0.41
CA SER A 130 15.38 47.72 -1.34
C SER A 130 15.47 49.02 -0.56
#